data_AF-A0A1Y3BA31-F1
#
_entry.id   AF-A0A1Y3BA31-F1
#
_cell.length_a   1.000
_cell.length_b   1.000
_cell.length_c   1.000
_cell.angle_alpha   90.00
_cell.angle_beta   90.00
_cell.angle_gamma   90.00
#
_symmetry.space_group_name_H-M   'P 1'
#
loop_
_entity.id
_entity.type
_entity.pdbx_description
1 polymer ?
#
loop_
_entity_poly.entity_id
_entity_poly.type
_entity_poly.pdbx_seq_one_letter_code
_entity_poly.pdbx_strand_id
1 'polypeptide(L)' 'MGARHRARADSIQIIKVEEIPANQCRRPHMKQFHDSKIKFPLPNRVSRNFHKSRFTTRVPRARLL' A
#
# COMPACT_ATOMS: atom_id res chain seq x y z
N MET A 1 3.46 -5.01 -12.70
CA MET A 1 3.96 -5.94 -13.74
C MET A 1 5.19 -6.71 -13.27
N GLY A 2 6.27 -6.05 -12.84
CA GLY A 2 7.47 -6.74 -12.31
C GLY A 2 7.23 -7.70 -11.14
N ALA A 3 6.59 -7.27 -10.05
CA ALA A 3 6.40 -8.16 -8.89
C ALA A 3 5.49 -9.38 -9.19
N ARG A 4 4.40 -9.17 -9.93
CA ARG A 4 3.41 -10.23 -10.21
C ARG A 4 3.72 -11.07 -11.44
N HIS A 5 4.42 -10.51 -12.42
CA HIS A 5 4.63 -11.11 -13.75
C HIS A 5 6.09 -11.07 -14.22
N ARG A 6 7.03 -10.61 -13.38
CA ARG A 6 8.48 -10.51 -13.66
C ARG A 6 8.86 -9.70 -14.90
N ALA A 7 7.93 -8.91 -15.44
CA ALA A 7 8.20 -8.00 -16.56
C ALA A 7 9.03 -6.78 -16.10
N ARG A 8 10.08 -6.47 -16.85
CA ARG A 8 10.93 -5.27 -16.67
C ARG A 8 10.34 -4.07 -17.42
N ALA A 9 10.80 -2.86 -17.12
CA ALA A 9 10.21 -1.63 -17.68
C ALA A 9 10.32 -1.57 -19.21
N ASP A 10 11.46 -1.97 -19.75
CA ASP A 10 11.76 -2.11 -21.18
C ASP A 10 10.84 -3.11 -21.90
N SER A 11 10.33 -4.12 -21.18
CA SER A 11 9.42 -5.13 -21.74
C SER A 11 7.94 -4.72 -21.71
N ILE A 12 7.58 -3.57 -21.13
CA ILE A 12 6.19 -3.13 -20.97
C ILE A 12 5.88 -2.01 -21.95
N GLN A 13 4.81 -2.17 -22.72
CA GLN A 13 4.30 -1.13 -23.62
C GLN A 13 2.97 -0.60 -23.09
N ILE A 14 2.84 0.72 -22.99
CA ILE A 14 1.61 1.39 -22.55
C ILE A 14 0.85 1.84 -23.79
N ILE A 15 -0.34 1.27 -24.01
CA ILE A 15 -1.15 1.55 -25.20
C ILE A 15 -2.04 2.79 -24.99
N LYS A 16 -2.77 2.84 -23.87
CA LYS A 16 -3.68 3.93 -23.51
C LYS A 16 -3.77 4.06 -21.99
N VAL A 17 -3.88 5.29 -21.51
CA VAL A 17 -4.18 5.62 -20.12
C VAL A 17 -5.35 6.60 -20.11
N GLU A 18 -6.34 6.35 -19.26
CA GLU A 18 -7.49 7.24 -19.09
C GLU A 18 -7.94 7.25 -17.64
N GLU A 19 -8.51 8.37 -17.22
CA GLU A 19 -9.21 8.49 -15.94
C GLU A 19 -10.60 7.88 -16.07
N ILE A 20 -11.00 7.08 -15.08
CA ILE A 20 -12.26 6.34 -15.10
C ILE A 20 -13.12 6.80 -13.92
N PRO A 21 -14.40 7.13 -14.14
CA PRO A 21 -15.31 7.49 -13.04
C PRO A 21 -15.56 6.28 -12.11
N ALA A 22 -15.92 6.57 -10.85
CA ALA A 22 -16.07 5.54 -9.81
C ALA A 22 -17.05 4.40 -10.18
N ASN A 23 -18.11 4.73 -10.93
CA ASN A 23 -19.11 3.74 -11.38
C ASN A 23 -18.57 2.73 -12.41
N GLN A 24 -17.54 3.09 -13.17
CA GLN A 24 -16.95 2.26 -14.23
C GLN A 24 -15.72 1.45 -13.76
N CYS A 25 -15.25 1.69 -12.53
CA CYS A 25 -14.17 0.90 -11.95
C CYS A 25 -14.60 -0.57 -11.80
N ARG A 26 -13.88 -1.52 -12.42
CA ARG A 26 -14.27 -2.95 -12.40
C ARG A 26 -13.63 -3.76 -11.25
N ARG A 27 -12.48 -3.33 -10.75
CA ARG A 27 -11.63 -4.10 -9.82
C ARG A 27 -12.13 -4.03 -8.36
N PRO A 28 -12.43 -5.15 -7.67
CA PRO A 28 -12.97 -5.13 -6.31
C PRO A 28 -12.09 -4.40 -5.28
N HIS A 29 -10.77 -4.57 -5.37
CA HIS A 29 -9.81 -3.92 -4.47
C HIS A 29 -9.72 -2.40 -4.66
N MET A 30 -10.21 -1.85 -5.77
CA MET A 30 -10.40 -0.41 -5.93
C MET A 30 -11.78 0.01 -5.46
N LYS A 31 -12.81 -0.79 -5.78
CA LYS A 31 -14.20 -0.52 -5.38
C LYS A 31 -14.39 -0.33 -3.88
N GLN A 32 -13.65 -1.09 -3.07
CA GLN A 32 -13.71 -1.00 -1.60
C GLN A 32 -13.36 0.39 -1.04
N PHE A 33 -12.70 1.26 -1.80
CA PHE A 33 -12.28 2.59 -1.35
C PHE A 33 -13.19 3.74 -1.83
N HIS A 34 -14.30 3.47 -2.53
CA HIS A 34 -15.18 4.53 -3.04
C HIS A 34 -16.09 5.16 -1.98
N ASP A 35 -16.23 4.56 -0.80
CA ASP A 35 -17.04 5.12 0.27
C ASP A 35 -16.36 6.35 0.90
N SER A 36 -17.03 7.51 0.82
CA SER A 36 -16.59 8.77 1.42
C SER A 36 -16.42 8.72 2.95
N LYS A 37 -17.09 7.79 3.65
CA LYS A 37 -17.06 7.67 5.11
C LYS A 37 -16.13 6.57 5.61
N ILE A 38 -15.32 5.97 4.73
CA ILE A 38 -14.46 4.85 5.08
C ILE A 38 -13.45 5.22 6.18
N LYS A 39 -13.37 4.38 7.21
CA LYS A 39 -12.40 4.46 8.31
C LYS A 39 -11.94 3.05 8.65
N PHE A 40 -10.65 2.88 8.89
CA PHE A 40 -10.09 1.60 9.31
C PHE A 40 -9.01 1.81 10.38
N PRO A 41 -8.94 0.92 11.39
CA PRO A 41 -7.83 0.91 12.32
C PRO A 41 -6.54 0.46 11.61
N LEU A 42 -5.38 0.78 12.19
CA LEU A 42 -4.10 0.18 11.82
C LEU A 42 -3.70 -0.81 12.93
N PRO A 43 -4.01 -2.12 12.78
CA PRO A 43 -3.88 -3.08 13.89
C PRO A 43 -2.45 -3.27 14.38
N ASN A 44 -1.46 -3.13 13.49
CA ASN A 44 -0.05 -3.15 13.84
C ASN A 44 0.64 -1.96 13.20
N ARG A 45 1.25 -1.10 14.02
CA ARG A 45 2.00 0.08 13.59
C ARG A 45 3.47 -0.10 13.96
N VAL A 46 4.31 -0.29 12.95
CA VAL A 46 5.77 -0.30 13.13
C VAL A 46 6.29 1.13 13.04
N SER A 47 6.75 1.70 14.15
CA SER A 47 7.43 2.99 14.15
C SER A 47 8.84 2.85 13.57
N ARG A 48 9.05 3.40 12.37
CA ARG A 48 10.37 3.48 11.72
C ARG A 48 11.01 4.82 12.07
N ASN A 49 11.83 4.84 13.12
CA ASN A 49 12.73 5.97 13.35
C ASN A 49 14.02 5.73 12.58
N PHE A 50 14.22 6.47 11.49
CA PHE A 50 15.36 6.32 10.58
C PHE A 50 16.68 6.81 11.18
N HIS A 51 16.63 7.72 12.16
CA HIS A 51 17.82 8.31 12.79
C HIS A 51 18.05 7.81 14.23
N LYS A 52 17.40 6.72 14.62
CA LYS A 52 17.65 6.11 15.93
C LYS A 52 19.06 5.51 15.99
N SER A 53 19.63 5.48 17.19
CA SER A 53 20.86 4.74 17.44
C SER A 53 20.70 3.28 17.02
N ARG A 54 21.74 2.71 16.40
CA ARG A 54 21.75 1.31 15.95
C ARG A 54 21.52 0.34 17.13
N PHE A 55 22.03 0.71 18.30
CA PHE A 55 21.85 -0.04 19.54
C PHE A 55 20.93 0.72 20.49
N THR A 56 20.09 -0.03 21.20
CA THR A 56 19.21 0.50 22.24
C THR A 56 19.07 -0.53 23.34
N THR A 57 19.04 -0.07 24.58
CA THR A 57 18.78 -0.92 25.75
C THR A 57 17.29 -1.28 25.86
N ARG A 58 16.40 -0.53 25.18
CA ARG A 58 14.95 -0.76 25.22
C ARG A 58 14.53 -1.86 24.25
N VAL A 59 13.85 -2.88 24.77
CA VAL A 59 13.25 -3.95 23.96
C VAL A 59 12.02 -3.42 23.20
N PRO A 60 11.90 -3.63 21.87
CA PRO A 60 10.74 -3.17 21.11
C PRO A 60 9.49 -3.99 21.47
N ARG A 61 8.37 -3.31 21.76
CA ARG A 61 7.05 -3.94 21.91
C ARG A 61 6.27 -3.82 20.60
N ALA A 62 5.91 -4.95 20.00
CA ALA A 62 5.25 -5.00 18.69
C ALA A 62 3.71 -5.11 18.76
N ARG A 63 3.13 -5.23 19.95
CA ARG A 63 1.69 -5.46 20.16
C ARG A 63 1.16 -4.46 21.20
N LEU A 64 0.14 -3.69 20.81
CA LEU A 64 -0.66 -2.80 21.69
C LEU A 64 -2.06 -3.41 21.83
N LEU A 65 -2.11 -4.66 22.30
CA LEU A 65 -3.29 -5.27 22.89
C LEU A 65 -2.93 -5.61 24.33
#